data_AF-A0A5F1ZBJ1-F1
#
_entry.id   AF-A0A5F1ZBJ1-F1
#
_cell.length_a   1.000
_cell.length_b   1.000
_cell.length_c   1.000
_cell.angle_alpha   90.00
_cell.angle_beta   90.00
_cell.angle_gamma   90.00
#
_symmetry.space_group_name_H-M   'P 1'
#
loop_
_entity.id
_entity.type
_entity.pdbx_description
1 polymer ?
#
loop_
_entity_poly.entity_id
_entity_poly.type
_entity_poly.pdbx_seq_one_letter_code
_entity_poly.pdbx_strand_id
1 'polypeptide(L)'
;MKKLIKLITIFAFSTLPIFAAEPELQNIFRGIDFSVTEVQKVQSMSITVPKIAKRFDSIHNTDKYPIAFFKADCTQEKECFSLLISVMAIPDSLKSYETLLQESKTKDFGSTPYEMNKWMELISFKTDKTMILFGPGELLGNKINAFYYIKDTKETYKVSINLIYHPNFQDEEWKSILLHSFLIIDSISIK
;
A
#
# COMPACT_ATOMS: atom_id res chain seq x y z
N MET A 1 40.67 66.41 -24.46
CA MET A 1 39.34 66.46 -23.81
C MET A 1 38.79 65.03 -23.71
N LYS A 2 38.78 64.44 -22.50
CA LYS A 2 37.56 63.97 -21.80
C LYS A 2 36.48 63.34 -22.72
N LYS A 3 36.34 62.01 -22.71
CA LYS A 3 35.37 61.31 -21.85
C LYS A 3 35.44 59.78 -22.02
N LEU A 4 35.49 59.16 -20.85
CA LEU A 4 35.23 57.77 -20.49
C LEU A 4 33.81 57.36 -20.89
N ILE A 5 33.58 56.21 -21.53
CA ILE A 5 32.40 55.36 -21.30
C ILE A 5 32.82 53.89 -21.41
N LYS A 6 32.81 53.21 -20.27
CA LYS A 6 32.86 51.74 -20.16
C LYS A 6 31.51 51.19 -20.63
N LEU A 7 31.51 50.12 -21.42
CA LEU A 7 30.36 49.23 -21.51
C LEU A 7 30.81 47.81 -21.13
N ILE A 8 30.53 47.45 -19.89
CA ILE A 8 30.58 46.07 -19.40
C ILE A 8 29.20 45.50 -19.71
N THR A 9 29.10 44.69 -20.76
CA THR A 9 27.90 43.88 -21.01
C THR A 9 27.91 42.74 -20.00
N ILE A 10 27.23 42.97 -18.89
CA ILE A 10 26.90 41.93 -17.91
C ILE A 10 25.97 40.95 -18.62
N PHE A 11 26.47 39.75 -18.89
CA PHE A 11 25.64 38.59 -19.22
C PHE A 11 24.74 38.30 -18.03
N ALA A 12 23.59 38.97 -17.96
CA ALA A 12 22.46 38.52 -17.17
C ALA A 12 21.82 37.36 -17.92
N PHE A 13 22.46 36.18 -17.87
CA PHE A 13 21.69 34.95 -18.08
C PHE A 13 20.71 34.89 -16.93
N SER A 14 19.45 35.20 -17.25
CA SER A 14 18.30 34.89 -16.44
C SER A 14 18.43 33.43 -15.98
N THR A 15 18.72 33.25 -14.70
CA THR A 15 18.44 31.98 -14.03
C THR A 15 16.94 31.77 -14.17
N LEU A 16 16.53 31.01 -15.19
CA LEU A 16 15.22 30.39 -15.19
C LEU A 16 15.19 29.55 -13.91
N PRO A 17 14.33 29.86 -12.92
CA PRO A 17 14.10 28.91 -11.88
C PRO A 17 13.46 27.71 -12.58
N ILE A 18 14.24 26.66 -12.77
CA ILE A 18 13.69 25.33 -13.01
C ILE A 18 13.02 24.98 -11.69
N PHE A 19 11.80 25.47 -11.49
CA PHE A 19 10.89 24.86 -10.55
C PHE A 19 10.66 23.46 -11.13
N ALA A 20 11.39 22.49 -10.61
CA ALA A 20 10.93 21.12 -10.63
C ALA A 20 9.59 21.16 -9.92
N ALA A 21 8.51 21.24 -10.69
CA ALA A 21 7.18 21.01 -10.16
C ALA A 21 7.22 19.60 -9.57
N GLU A 22 7.00 19.49 -8.27
CA GLU A 22 6.69 18.19 -7.68
C GLU A 22 5.53 17.62 -8.51
N PRO A 23 5.64 16.37 -9.01
CA PRO A 23 4.55 15.79 -9.78
C PRO A 23 3.30 15.83 -8.91
N GLU A 24 2.25 16.51 -9.37
CA GLU A 24 0.96 16.52 -8.70
C GLU A 24 0.54 15.06 -8.46
N LEU A 25 0.46 14.66 -7.19
CA LEU A 25 0.17 13.28 -6.85
C LEU A 25 -1.26 12.95 -7.30
N GLN A 26 -1.38 12.20 -8.39
CA GLN A 26 -2.68 11.69 -8.81
C GLN A 26 -3.20 10.75 -7.72
N ASN A 27 -4.40 11.00 -7.23
CA ASN A 27 -5.03 10.20 -6.16
C ASN A 27 -6.17 9.31 -6.69
N ILE A 28 -6.57 9.48 -7.95
CA ILE A 28 -7.69 8.76 -8.56
C ILE A 28 -7.17 7.87 -9.69
N PHE A 29 -7.37 6.56 -9.56
CA PHE A 29 -6.93 5.56 -10.53
C PHE A 29 -8.11 4.70 -10.96
N ARG A 30 -8.54 4.89 -12.21
CA ARG A 30 -9.64 4.13 -12.85
C ARG A 30 -10.88 4.01 -11.95
N GLY A 31 -11.24 5.11 -11.28
CA GLY A 31 -12.43 5.22 -10.43
C GLY A 31 -12.20 4.94 -8.94
N ILE A 32 -11.01 4.50 -8.53
CA ILE A 32 -10.63 4.37 -7.12
C ILE A 32 -9.92 5.65 -6.68
N ASP A 33 -10.58 6.41 -5.81
CA ASP A 33 -10.05 7.63 -5.20
C ASP A 33 -9.42 7.32 -3.83
N PHE A 34 -8.10 7.44 -3.75
CA PHE A 34 -7.32 7.23 -2.52
C PHE A 34 -7.28 8.46 -1.60
N SER A 35 -7.79 9.62 -2.04
CA SER A 35 -7.87 10.83 -1.20
C SER A 35 -9.11 10.82 -0.29
N VAL A 36 -10.20 10.17 -0.74
CA VAL A 36 -11.44 10.04 0.04
C VAL A 36 -11.45 8.71 0.77
N THR A 37 -11.08 8.76 2.05
CA THR A 37 -10.91 7.57 2.88
C THR A 37 -11.84 7.55 4.08
N GLU A 38 -11.93 6.38 4.72
CA GLU A 38 -12.61 6.20 5.99
C GLU A 38 -11.84 5.22 6.89
N VAL A 39 -11.96 5.41 8.20
CA VAL A 39 -11.36 4.54 9.20
C VAL A 39 -12.30 3.36 9.48
N GLN A 40 -11.78 2.15 9.32
CA GLN A 40 -12.48 0.89 9.55
C GLN A 40 -11.84 0.14 10.71
N LYS A 41 -12.67 -0.47 11.55
CA LYS A 41 -12.23 -1.29 12.68
C LYS A 41 -12.44 -2.78 12.40
N VAL A 42 -11.39 -3.58 12.55
CA VAL A 42 -11.39 -5.03 12.45
C VAL A 42 -10.80 -5.58 13.75
N GLN A 43 -11.66 -6.06 14.65
CA GLN A 43 -11.28 -6.40 16.03
C GLN A 43 -10.51 -5.25 16.71
N SER A 44 -9.27 -5.48 17.13
CA SER A 44 -8.40 -4.49 17.79
C SER A 44 -7.64 -3.61 16.80
N MET A 45 -7.65 -3.94 15.51
CA MET A 45 -7.00 -3.18 14.45
C MET A 45 -7.94 -2.09 13.90
N SER A 46 -7.40 -0.90 13.71
CA SER A 46 -7.98 0.18 12.88
C SER A 46 -7.14 0.34 11.63
N ILE A 47 -7.79 0.54 10.48
CA ILE A 47 -7.16 0.71 9.17
C ILE A 47 -7.91 1.79 8.38
N THR A 48 -7.20 2.62 7.63
CA THR A 48 -7.80 3.61 6.74
C THR A 48 -7.90 3.03 5.33
N VAL A 49 -9.09 3.00 4.75
CA VAL A 49 -9.35 2.43 3.41
C VAL A 49 -10.07 3.45 2.52
N PRO A 50 -9.97 3.34 1.19
CA PRO A 50 -10.77 4.16 0.29
C PRO A 50 -12.26 3.98 0.53
N LYS A 51 -13.02 5.07 0.63
CA LYS A 51 -14.46 5.04 0.95
C LYS A 51 -15.31 4.29 -0.06
N ILE A 52 -14.81 4.16 -1.29
CA ILE A 52 -15.46 3.38 -2.35
C ILE A 52 -15.40 1.85 -2.08
N ALA A 53 -14.47 1.40 -1.23
CA ALA A 53 -14.31 -0.02 -0.93
C ALA A 53 -15.45 -0.51 -0.02
N LYS A 54 -16.21 -1.50 -0.48
CA LYS A 54 -17.31 -2.10 0.27
C LYS A 54 -16.78 -3.16 1.23
N ARG A 55 -17.23 -3.10 2.48
CA ARG A 55 -16.87 -4.07 3.52
C ARG A 55 -17.71 -5.34 3.46
N PHE A 56 -17.08 -6.49 3.61
CA PHE A 56 -17.71 -7.79 3.81
C PHE A 56 -16.97 -8.56 4.90
N ASP A 57 -17.68 -9.06 5.90
CA ASP A 57 -17.08 -9.88 6.96
C ASP A 57 -17.41 -11.36 6.71
N SER A 58 -16.43 -12.23 7.02
CA SER A 58 -16.53 -13.67 6.86
C SER A 58 -15.68 -14.37 7.93
N ILE A 59 -15.71 -15.71 7.91
CA ILE A 59 -14.93 -16.56 8.80
C ILE A 59 -14.22 -17.61 7.94
N HIS A 60 -12.95 -17.89 8.22
CA HIS A 60 -12.22 -18.95 7.55
C HIS A 60 -12.92 -20.30 7.73
N ASN A 61 -13.17 -21.00 6.63
CA ASN A 61 -14.06 -22.16 6.63
C ASN A 61 -13.59 -23.30 7.56
N THR A 62 -12.29 -23.58 7.57
CA THR A 62 -11.70 -24.68 8.36
C THR A 62 -11.30 -24.21 9.75
N ASP A 63 -10.42 -23.22 9.81
CA ASP A 63 -9.76 -22.80 11.07
C ASP A 63 -10.56 -21.76 11.89
N LYS A 64 -11.73 -21.32 11.37
CA LYS A 64 -12.72 -20.48 12.07
C LYS A 64 -12.23 -19.12 12.60
N TYR A 65 -11.13 -18.58 12.09
CA TYR A 65 -10.71 -17.21 12.39
C TYR A 65 -11.47 -16.17 11.52
N PRO A 66 -11.69 -14.93 12.01
CA PRO A 66 -12.44 -13.92 11.26
C PRO A 66 -11.62 -13.30 10.14
N ILE A 67 -12.33 -12.90 9.08
CA ILE A 67 -11.78 -12.23 7.91
C ILE A 67 -12.67 -11.03 7.56
N ALA A 68 -12.10 -9.83 7.50
CA ALA A 68 -12.77 -8.66 6.93
C ALA A 68 -12.19 -8.38 5.55
N PHE A 69 -13.06 -8.13 4.57
CA PHE A 69 -12.71 -7.76 3.20
C PHE A 69 -13.18 -6.34 2.90
N PHE A 70 -12.37 -5.56 2.18
CA PHE A 70 -12.74 -4.26 1.62
C PHE A 70 -12.47 -4.31 0.12
N LYS A 71 -13.54 -4.24 -0.67
CA LYS A 71 -13.50 -4.47 -2.12
C LYS A 71 -13.94 -3.22 -2.88
N ALA A 72 -13.07 -2.70 -3.74
CA ALA A 72 -13.39 -1.69 -4.74
C ALA A 72 -13.13 -2.30 -6.12
N ASP A 73 -14.19 -2.69 -6.83
CA ASP A 73 -14.07 -3.27 -8.16
C ASP A 73 -14.11 -2.18 -9.23
N CYS A 74 -13.27 -2.33 -10.25
CA CYS A 74 -13.47 -1.65 -11.51
C CYS A 74 -14.82 -2.09 -12.12
N THR A 75 -15.46 -1.18 -12.84
CA THR A 75 -16.71 -1.46 -13.59
C THR A 75 -16.47 -1.51 -15.10
N GLN A 76 -15.23 -1.29 -15.54
CA GLN A 76 -14.85 -1.15 -16.95
C GLN A 76 -13.98 -2.34 -17.38
N GLU A 77 -14.22 -2.88 -18.58
CA GLU A 77 -13.52 -4.07 -19.08
C GLU A 77 -12.10 -3.77 -19.61
N LYS A 78 -11.85 -2.60 -20.19
CA LYS A 78 -10.62 -2.32 -20.96
C LYS A 78 -9.49 -1.64 -20.18
N GLU A 79 -9.82 -0.91 -19.11
CA GLU A 79 -8.85 -0.18 -18.28
C GLU A 79 -9.18 -0.37 -16.79
N CYS A 80 -9.14 -1.63 -16.38
CA CYS A 80 -9.61 -2.06 -15.06
C CYS A 80 -8.51 -1.93 -13.99
N PHE A 81 -8.87 -1.35 -12.86
CA PHE A 81 -8.14 -1.51 -11.60
C PHE A 81 -9.12 -1.77 -10.46
N SER A 82 -8.92 -2.90 -9.78
CA SER A 82 -9.68 -3.33 -8.63
C SER A 82 -8.75 -3.49 -7.43
N LEU A 83 -9.23 -3.06 -6.27
CA LEU A 83 -8.53 -3.15 -5.00
C LEU A 83 -9.29 -4.10 -4.08
N LEU A 84 -8.60 -5.12 -3.57
CA LEU A 84 -9.13 -6.01 -2.54
C LEU A 84 -8.17 -6.05 -1.35
N ILE A 85 -8.62 -5.47 -0.23
CA ILE A 85 -7.91 -5.53 1.04
C ILE A 85 -8.59 -6.61 1.89
N SER A 86 -7.83 -7.52 2.47
CA SER A 86 -8.33 -8.46 3.48
C SER A 86 -7.53 -8.36 4.77
N VAL A 87 -8.22 -8.45 5.90
CA VAL A 87 -7.63 -8.44 7.24
C VAL A 87 -8.05 -9.73 7.94
N MET A 88 -7.07 -10.54 8.31
CA MET A 88 -7.25 -11.81 9.01
C MET A 88 -6.59 -11.71 10.38
N ALA A 89 -7.31 -12.00 11.45
CA ALA A 89 -6.75 -12.09 12.80
C ALA A 89 -6.59 -13.57 13.18
N ILE A 90 -5.36 -14.07 13.17
CA ILE A 90 -5.07 -15.50 13.28
C ILE A 90 -4.39 -15.78 14.63
N PRO A 91 -5.05 -16.52 15.53
CA PRO A 91 -4.44 -16.94 16.79
C PRO A 91 -3.21 -17.83 16.61
N ASP A 92 -2.20 -17.63 17.44
CA ASP A 92 -0.98 -18.46 17.48
C ASP A 92 -1.27 -19.94 17.74
N SER A 93 -2.37 -20.24 18.44
CA SER A 93 -2.81 -21.62 18.69
C SER A 93 -3.20 -22.37 17.43
N LEU A 94 -3.51 -21.66 16.34
CA LEU A 94 -3.82 -22.24 15.04
C LEU A 94 -2.57 -22.29 14.17
N LYS A 95 -1.88 -21.15 14.01
CA LYS A 95 -0.65 -21.01 13.23
C LYS A 95 0.23 -19.91 13.82
N SER A 96 1.52 -20.19 13.97
CA SER A 96 2.47 -19.18 14.43
C SER A 96 2.75 -18.13 13.37
N TYR A 97 3.23 -16.96 13.81
CA TYR A 97 3.72 -15.89 12.95
C TYR A 97 4.71 -16.39 11.88
N GLU A 98 5.71 -17.18 12.28
CA GLU A 98 6.73 -17.70 11.36
C GLU A 98 6.14 -18.63 10.31
N THR A 99 5.20 -19.51 10.71
CA THR A 99 4.51 -20.39 9.76
C THR A 99 3.69 -19.60 8.77
N LEU A 100 2.91 -18.61 9.23
CA LEU A 100 2.10 -17.75 8.36
C LEU A 100 2.96 -17.00 7.34
N LEU A 101 4.13 -16.51 7.76
CA LEU A 101 5.06 -15.82 6.88
C LEU A 101 5.62 -16.76 5.79
N GLN A 102 6.03 -17.97 6.15
CA GLN A 102 6.57 -18.94 5.19
C GLN A 102 5.51 -19.46 4.22
N GLU A 103 4.30 -19.73 4.71
CA GLU A 103 3.17 -20.07 3.84
C GLU A 103 2.87 -18.95 2.86
N SER A 104 2.93 -17.70 3.31
CA SER A 104 2.68 -16.56 2.44
C SER A 104 3.70 -16.44 1.32
N LYS A 105 5.00 -16.55 1.64
CA LYS A 105 6.08 -16.50 0.65
C LYS A 105 5.97 -17.59 -0.43
N THR A 106 5.34 -18.71 -0.11
CA THR A 106 5.24 -19.87 -1.01
C THR A 106 3.91 -19.98 -1.74
N LYS A 107 2.81 -19.48 -1.16
CA LYS A 107 1.45 -19.65 -1.69
C LYS A 107 0.82 -18.37 -2.21
N ASP A 108 1.15 -17.21 -1.66
CA ASP A 108 0.42 -15.99 -1.99
C ASP A 108 0.95 -15.26 -3.23
N PHE A 109 2.18 -15.54 -3.66
CA PHE A 109 2.90 -14.82 -4.70
C PHE A 109 3.28 -15.75 -5.86
N GLY A 110 3.30 -15.22 -7.08
CA GLY A 110 3.72 -15.98 -8.28
C GLY A 110 5.24 -16.16 -8.40
N SER A 111 6.01 -15.39 -7.62
CA SER A 111 7.46 -15.50 -7.50
C SER A 111 7.91 -15.08 -6.09
N THR A 112 9.19 -15.25 -5.78
CA THR A 112 9.75 -14.82 -4.49
C THR A 112 9.46 -13.33 -4.24
N PRO A 113 8.71 -12.97 -3.18
CA PRO A 113 8.38 -11.59 -2.90
C PRO A 113 9.57 -10.82 -2.33
N TYR A 114 9.55 -9.50 -2.52
CA TYR A 114 10.48 -8.56 -1.90
C TYR A 114 10.05 -8.26 -0.46
N GLU A 115 11.03 -8.18 0.44
CA GLU A 115 10.84 -7.67 1.81
C GLU A 115 11.03 -6.15 1.82
N MET A 116 10.01 -5.42 2.24
CA MET A 116 9.98 -3.95 2.17
C MET A 116 10.65 -3.30 3.41
N ASN A 117 11.92 -3.62 3.66
CA ASN A 117 12.64 -3.23 4.89
C ASN A 117 12.64 -1.73 5.18
N LYS A 118 12.91 -0.90 4.17
CA LYS A 118 12.90 0.57 4.33
C LYS A 118 11.53 1.12 4.73
N TRP A 119 10.46 0.47 4.29
CA TRP A 119 9.11 0.88 4.66
C TRP A 119 8.79 0.45 6.10
N MET A 120 9.29 -0.70 6.54
CA MET A 120 9.18 -1.12 7.94
C MET A 120 9.86 -0.18 8.93
N GLU A 121 10.95 0.49 8.54
CA GLU A 121 11.63 1.50 9.35
C GLU A 121 10.82 2.80 9.52
N LEU A 122 10.00 3.15 8.54
CA LEU A 122 9.22 4.39 8.53
C LEU A 122 7.93 4.30 9.34
N ILE A 123 7.36 3.10 9.46
CA ILE A 123 6.08 2.94 10.11
C ILE A 123 6.28 2.91 11.63
N SER A 124 5.64 3.84 12.32
CA SER A 124 5.64 3.94 13.78
C SER A 124 4.86 2.80 14.44
N PHE A 125 5.45 1.61 14.52
CA PHE A 125 4.78 0.43 15.08
C PHE A 125 4.92 0.31 16.60
N LYS A 126 3.78 0.03 17.25
CA LYS A 126 3.69 -0.47 18.63
C LYS A 126 3.64 -2.01 18.70
N THR A 127 4.06 -2.70 17.64
CA THR A 127 3.98 -4.17 17.50
C THR A 127 5.38 -4.76 17.41
N ASP A 128 5.59 -5.91 18.05
CA ASP A 128 6.93 -6.49 18.24
C ASP A 128 7.55 -7.12 16.98
N LYS A 129 6.72 -7.67 16.09
CA LYS A 129 7.16 -8.22 14.81
C LYS A 129 6.25 -7.70 13.71
N THR A 130 6.86 -7.03 12.74
CA THR A 130 6.21 -6.65 11.50
C THR A 130 7.02 -7.17 10.32
N MET A 131 6.33 -7.68 9.30
CA MET A 131 6.93 -8.02 8.00
C MET A 131 6.01 -7.55 6.89
N ILE A 132 6.57 -6.93 5.85
CA ILE A 132 5.83 -6.51 4.65
C ILE A 132 6.46 -7.16 3.43
N LEU A 133 5.68 -8.00 2.76
CA LEU A 133 6.03 -8.68 1.52
C LEU A 133 5.33 -8.02 0.34
N PHE A 134 6.05 -7.79 -0.76
CA PHE A 134 5.50 -7.25 -1.99
C PHE A 134 5.98 -8.04 -3.20
N GLY A 135 5.09 -8.31 -4.16
CA GLY A 135 5.45 -9.00 -5.38
C GLY A 135 4.26 -9.25 -6.31
N PRO A 136 4.47 -9.95 -7.43
CA PRO A 136 3.38 -10.43 -8.25
C PRO A 136 2.51 -11.41 -7.44
N GLY A 137 1.20 -11.23 -7.46
CA GLY A 137 0.27 -12.16 -6.83
C GLY A 137 0.29 -13.52 -7.53
N GLU A 138 -0.04 -14.59 -6.81
CA GLU A 138 -0.12 -15.94 -7.37
C GLU A 138 -1.08 -16.02 -8.58
N LEU A 139 -2.27 -15.40 -8.45
CA LEU A 139 -3.31 -15.47 -9.48
C LEU A 139 -3.22 -14.31 -10.48
N LEU A 140 -3.31 -13.07 -9.97
CA LEU A 140 -3.39 -11.86 -10.80
C LEU A 140 -2.82 -10.66 -10.07
N GLY A 141 -2.28 -9.72 -10.87
CA GLY A 141 -1.84 -8.40 -10.42
C GLY A 141 -0.68 -8.45 -9.42
N ASN A 142 -0.61 -7.42 -8.59
CA ASN A 142 0.39 -7.34 -7.52
C ASN A 142 -0.27 -7.54 -6.16
N LYS A 143 0.52 -8.04 -5.21
CA LYS A 143 0.09 -8.31 -3.86
C LYS A 143 1.04 -7.68 -2.85
N ILE A 144 0.47 -7.12 -1.79
CA ILE A 144 1.17 -6.72 -0.58
C ILE A 144 0.61 -7.56 0.57
N ASN A 145 1.46 -8.22 1.33
CA ASN A 145 1.07 -8.87 2.59
C ASN A 145 1.86 -8.26 3.74
N ALA A 146 1.16 -7.64 4.68
CA ALA A 146 1.71 -7.15 5.92
C ALA A 146 1.29 -8.04 7.09
N PHE A 147 2.23 -8.36 7.97
CA PHE A 147 2.03 -9.22 9.12
C PHE A 147 2.34 -8.44 10.38
N TYR A 148 1.45 -8.52 11.38
CA TYR A 148 1.58 -7.84 12.66
C TYR A 148 1.36 -8.83 13.79
N TYR A 149 2.39 -9.08 14.58
CA TYR A 149 2.26 -9.93 15.76
C TYR A 149 1.98 -9.12 17.02
N ILE A 150 0.96 -9.53 17.78
CA ILE A 150 0.58 -8.93 19.06
C ILE A 150 0.84 -9.95 20.17
N LYS A 151 1.82 -9.68 21.04
CA LYS A 151 2.16 -10.58 22.15
C LYS A 151 1.03 -10.74 23.17
N ASP A 152 0.31 -9.66 23.47
CA ASP A 152 -0.71 -9.64 24.51
C ASP A 152 -1.90 -10.55 24.18
N THR A 153 -2.36 -10.52 22.92
CA THR A 153 -3.47 -11.37 22.46
C THR A 153 -2.99 -12.68 21.84
N LYS A 154 -1.68 -12.83 21.57
CA LYS A 154 -1.07 -13.97 20.86
C LYS A 154 -1.75 -14.21 19.50
N GLU A 155 -1.92 -13.13 18.75
CA GLU A 155 -2.53 -13.14 17.42
C GLU A 155 -1.59 -12.51 16.40
N THR A 156 -1.61 -13.06 15.20
CA THR A 156 -1.01 -12.45 14.02
C THR A 156 -2.12 -11.87 13.15
N TYR A 157 -2.08 -10.55 12.93
CA TYR A 157 -2.91 -9.91 11.93
C TYR A 157 -2.18 -9.97 10.58
N LYS A 158 -2.79 -10.63 9.59
CA LYS A 158 -2.34 -10.61 8.20
C LYS A 158 -3.24 -9.67 7.41
N VAL A 159 -2.66 -8.60 6.87
CA VAL A 159 -3.32 -7.67 5.96
C VAL A 159 -2.82 -7.91 4.54
N SER A 160 -3.71 -8.32 3.65
CA SER A 160 -3.40 -8.57 2.24
C SER A 160 -4.06 -7.53 1.36
N ILE A 161 -3.28 -6.82 0.55
CA ILE A 161 -3.76 -5.90 -0.48
C ILE A 161 -3.50 -6.54 -1.84
N ASN A 162 -4.56 -6.81 -2.59
CA ASN A 162 -4.49 -7.28 -3.96
C ASN A 162 -4.80 -6.09 -4.89
N LEU A 163 -3.83 -5.77 -5.74
CA LEU A 163 -3.89 -4.76 -6.78
C LEU A 163 -4.15 -5.50 -8.10
N ILE A 164 -5.42 -5.65 -8.46
CA ILE A 164 -5.84 -6.41 -9.63
C ILE A 164 -6.03 -5.43 -10.78
N TYR A 165 -5.33 -5.61 -11.89
CA TYR A 165 -5.41 -4.68 -13.01
C TYR A 165 -5.23 -5.38 -14.36
N HIS A 166 -5.77 -4.75 -15.40
CA HIS A 166 -5.51 -5.08 -16.81
C HIS A 166 -4.57 -4.00 -17.40
N PRO A 167 -3.64 -4.31 -18.32
CA PRO A 167 -2.60 -3.36 -18.80
C PRO A 167 -3.17 -2.02 -19.30
N ASN A 168 -2.54 -0.83 -19.16
CA ASN A 168 -1.19 -0.39 -18.78
C ASN A 168 -1.29 0.83 -17.85
N PHE A 169 -0.74 0.78 -16.64
CA PHE A 169 -0.43 2.00 -15.88
C PHE A 169 0.92 2.54 -16.34
N GLN A 170 1.03 3.86 -16.45
CA GLN A 170 2.35 4.49 -16.61
C GLN A 170 3.18 4.28 -15.33
N ASP A 171 4.50 4.27 -15.45
CA ASP A 171 5.39 4.03 -14.30
C ASP A 171 5.13 5.00 -13.13
N GLU A 172 4.79 6.26 -13.42
CA GLU A 172 4.47 7.28 -12.42
C GLU A 172 3.12 7.02 -11.74
N GLU A 173 2.08 6.67 -12.51
CA GLU A 173 0.78 6.25 -11.97
C GLU A 173 0.95 5.03 -11.07
N TRP A 174 1.73 4.05 -11.52
CA TRP A 174 1.98 2.83 -10.76
C TRP A 174 2.73 3.10 -9.45
N LYS A 175 3.75 3.96 -9.47
CA LYS A 175 4.43 4.41 -8.24
C LYS A 175 3.46 5.07 -7.27
N SER A 176 2.53 5.88 -7.75
CA SER A 176 1.51 6.52 -6.91
C SER A 176 0.52 5.50 -6.34
N ILE A 177 0.02 4.55 -7.14
CA ILE A 177 -0.85 3.46 -6.67
C ILE A 177 -0.16 2.65 -5.57
N LEU A 178 1.11 2.30 -5.76
CA LEU A 178 1.90 1.60 -4.75
C LEU A 178 2.07 2.44 -3.49
N LEU A 179 2.42 3.73 -3.61
CA LEU A 179 2.54 4.64 -2.47
C LEU A 179 1.24 4.67 -1.66
N HIS A 180 0.09 4.86 -2.29
CA HIS A 180 -1.21 4.85 -1.60
C HIS A 180 -1.51 3.51 -0.94
N SER A 181 -1.16 2.40 -1.59
CA SER A 181 -1.33 1.06 -1.01
C SER A 181 -0.48 0.88 0.25
N PHE A 182 0.73 1.43 0.25
CA PHE A 182 1.62 1.43 1.40
C PHE A 182 1.18 2.41 2.50
N LEU A 183 0.53 3.53 2.15
CA LEU A 183 -0.08 4.44 3.12
C LEU A 183 -1.28 3.80 3.84
N ILE A 184 -2.03 2.91 3.17
CA ILE A 184 -3.07 2.09 3.83
C ILE A 184 -2.43 1.21 4.90
N ILE A 185 -1.30 0.56 4.60
CA ILE A 185 -0.54 -0.26 5.55
C ILE A 185 0.02 0.59 6.71
N ASP A 186 0.56 1.77 6.41
CA ASP A 186 1.09 2.71 7.42
C ASP A 186 -0.02 3.25 8.36
N SER A 187 -1.25 3.37 7.85
CA SER A 187 -2.39 3.83 8.66
C SER A 187 -2.85 2.85 9.74
N ILE A 188 -2.31 1.63 9.73
CA ILE A 188 -2.72 0.55 10.64
C ILE A 188 -2.33 0.91 12.07
N SER A 189 -3.32 0.89 12.96
CA SER A 189 -3.12 1.04 14.40
C SER A 189 -3.81 -0.10 15.13
N ILE A 190 -3.07 -0.78 16.00
CA ILE A 190 -3.57 -1.86 16.83
C ILE A 190 -3.56 -1.39 18.28
N LYS A 191 -4.70 -1.53 18.97
CA LYS A 191 -4.89 -1.10 20.36
C LYS A 191 -5.38 -2.23 21.25
#